data_AF-A0A1A8F291-F1
#
_entry.id   AF-A0A1A8F291-F1
#
_cell.length_a   1.000
_cell.length_b   1.000
_cell.length_c   1.000
_cell.angle_alpha   90.00
_cell.angle_beta   90.00
_cell.angle_gamma   90.00
#
_symmetry.space_group_name_H-M   'P 1'
#
loop_
_entity.id
_entity.type
_entity.pdbx_description
1 polymer ?
#
loop_
_entity_poly.entity_id
_entity_poly.type
_entity_poly.pdbx_seq_one_letter_code
_entity_poly.pdbx_strand_id
1 'polypeptide(L)'
;MLVMLNLCTNVRLAAELNTKRRSFLATDSKDEEVRIPKRLFLDFDWSYFWSWSHFVDYLQCVLAFTLVVAYITYLLLESTLFVETLGFLAVFSEAMLGTPQLYCNYQNKSTEGMSIKMVLMWTSGDTFKTGYFLLTQAPVQFWTCGLLQVFVDVAILFQVYYYSRYPQKPVSHSASHTTSAKAL
;
A
#
# COMPACT_ATOMS: atom_id res chain seq x y z
N MET A 1 1.30 7.50 4.50
CA MET A 1 2.01 7.63 3.20
C MET A 1 3.48 8.05 3.34
N LEU A 2 3.82 9.13 4.05
CA LEU A 2 5.22 9.59 4.20
C LEU A 2 6.15 8.55 4.85
N VAL A 3 5.68 7.83 5.86
CA VAL A 3 6.47 6.76 6.51
C VAL A 3 6.79 5.64 5.53
N MET A 4 5.82 5.25 4.69
CA MET A 4 6.00 4.18 3.72
C MET A 4 6.95 4.59 2.59
N LEU A 5 6.87 5.84 2.12
CA LEU A 5 7.82 6.40 1.18
C LEU A 5 9.23 6.46 1.78
N ASN A 6 9.37 6.92 3.02
CA ASN A 6 10.65 7.00 3.70
C ASN A 6 11.25 5.60 3.95
N LEU A 7 10.42 4.61 4.31
CA LEU A 7 10.82 3.22 4.45
C LEU A 7 11.29 2.64 3.10
N CYS A 8 10.54 2.89 2.03
CA CYS A 8 10.83 2.38 0.69
C CYS A 8 12.10 3.03 0.11
N THR A 9 12.31 4.34 0.35
CA THR A 9 13.54 5.03 -0.05
C THR A 9 14.75 4.57 0.74
N ASN A 10 14.61 4.34 2.06
CA ASN A 10 15.72 3.83 2.87
C ASN A 10 16.09 2.39 2.49
N VAL A 11 15.11 1.53 2.18
CA VAL A 11 15.36 0.16 1.70
C VAL A 11 16.03 0.17 0.31
N ARG A 12 15.56 1.01 -0.62
CA ARG A 12 16.22 1.17 -1.93
C ARG A 12 17.66 1.67 -1.79
N LEU A 13 17.89 2.67 -0.95
CA LEU A 13 19.22 3.24 -0.71
C LEU A 13 20.16 2.20 -0.08
N ALA A 14 19.66 1.42 0.88
CA ALA A 14 20.41 0.34 1.51
C ALA A 14 20.76 -0.78 0.51
N ALA A 15 19.85 -1.16 -0.38
CA ALA A 15 20.08 -2.17 -1.42
C ALA A 15 21.12 -1.71 -2.45
N GLU A 16 21.05 -0.45 -2.90
CA GLU A 16 22.04 0.18 -3.79
C GLU A 16 23.43 0.21 -3.14
N LEU A 17 23.53 0.63 -1.87
CA LEU A 17 24.80 0.67 -1.14
C LEU A 17 25.40 -0.73 -0.94
N ASN A 18 24.58 -1.75 -0.68
CA ASN A 18 25.06 -3.11 -0.48
C ASN A 18 25.56 -3.74 -1.79
N THR A 19 24.88 -3.44 -2.90
CA THR A 19 25.28 -3.91 -4.24
C THR A 19 26.57 -3.25 -4.70
N LYS A 20 26.70 -1.93 -4.48
CA LYS A 20 27.92 -1.18 -4.78
C LYS A 20 29.08 -1.59 -3.87
N ARG A 21 28.83 -1.85 -2.58
CA ARG A 21 29.85 -2.37 -1.65
C ARG A 21 30.36 -3.76 -2.06
N ARG A 22 29.48 -4.65 -2.55
CA ARG A 22 29.86 -5.97 -3.09
C ARG A 22 30.69 -5.88 -4.37
N SER A 23 30.40 -4.92 -5.26
CA SER A 23 31.22 -4.74 -6.47
C SER A 23 32.62 -4.19 -6.16
N PHE A 24 32.76 -3.38 -5.11
CA PHE A 24 34.07 -2.91 -4.65
C PHE A 24 34.85 -4.01 -3.89
N LEU A 25 34.20 -4.81 -3.05
CA LEU A 25 34.84 -5.94 -2.32
C LEU A 25 35.28 -7.10 -3.22
N ALA A 26 34.69 -7.28 -4.40
CA ALA A 26 35.13 -8.29 -5.37
C ALA A 26 36.48 -7.95 -6.03
N THR A 27 36.92 -6.69 -5.96
CA THR A 27 38.21 -6.25 -6.53
C THR A 27 39.35 -6.26 -5.50
N ASP A 28 39.01 -6.42 -4.21
CA ASP A 28 39.95 -6.39 -3.09
C ASP A 28 39.94 -7.75 -2.36
N SER A 29 40.21 -8.81 -3.13
CA SER A 29 40.41 -10.14 -2.56
C SER A 29 41.81 -10.22 -1.97
N LYS A 30 41.97 -9.78 -0.72
CA LYS A 30 42.88 -10.34 0.28
C LYS A 30 42.67 -9.67 1.65
N ASP A 31 42.21 -10.49 2.59
CA ASP A 31 42.36 -10.31 4.04
C ASP A 31 41.65 -9.12 4.71
N GLU A 32 40.32 -9.18 4.85
CA GLU A 32 39.68 -8.88 6.14
C GLU A 32 38.26 -9.43 6.20
N GLU A 33 38.09 -10.49 6.99
CA GLU A 33 36.80 -11.05 7.36
C GLU A 33 36.07 -10.04 8.25
N VAL A 34 35.41 -9.05 7.64
CA VAL A 34 34.49 -8.14 8.35
C VAL A 34 33.36 -8.99 8.91
N ARG A 35 33.49 -9.38 10.18
CA ARG A 35 32.45 -10.02 10.98
C ARG A 35 31.27 -9.07 11.10
N ILE A 36 30.37 -9.12 10.13
CA ILE A 36 28.98 -8.68 10.33
C ILE A 36 28.48 -9.54 11.50
N PRO A 37 28.10 -8.94 12.65
CA PRO A 37 27.57 -9.74 13.74
C PRO A 37 26.37 -10.50 13.19
N LYS A 38 26.45 -11.83 13.23
CA LYS A 38 25.32 -12.71 12.92
C LYS A 38 24.28 -12.45 14.00
N ARG A 39 23.45 -11.42 13.82
CA ARG A 39 22.36 -11.13 14.73
C ARG A 39 21.42 -12.31 14.66
N LEU A 40 21.31 -13.02 15.77
CA LEU A 40 20.47 -14.20 15.90
C LEU A 40 19.01 -13.79 15.70
N PHE A 41 18.19 -14.72 15.20
CA PHE A 41 16.74 -14.61 14.98
C PHE A 41 15.91 -14.19 16.22
N LEU A 42 16.52 -14.02 17.40
CA LEU A 42 15.86 -13.81 18.69
C LEU A 42 16.10 -12.42 19.32
N ASP A 43 16.83 -11.51 18.68
CA ASP A 43 16.85 -10.10 19.10
C ASP A 43 15.53 -9.45 18.65
N PHE A 44 14.48 -9.63 19.46
CA PHE A 44 13.13 -9.13 19.21
C PHE A 44 13.00 -7.64 19.58
N ASP A 45 13.86 -6.80 19.00
CA ASP A 45 13.73 -5.35 19.12
C ASP A 45 12.61 -4.85 18.20
N TRP A 46 11.47 -4.48 18.80
CA TRP A 46 10.27 -4.04 18.08
C TRP A 46 10.52 -2.80 17.19
N SER A 47 11.53 -1.99 17.53
CA SER A 47 11.97 -0.80 16.77
C SER A 47 12.63 -1.14 15.43
N TYR A 48 13.22 -2.34 15.29
CA TYR A 48 13.89 -2.81 14.07
C TYR A 48 13.15 -3.96 13.38
N PHE A 49 11.96 -4.31 13.88
CA PHE A 49 11.17 -5.43 13.38
C PHE A 49 10.87 -5.35 11.87
N TRP A 50 10.82 -4.15 11.29
CA TRP A 50 10.56 -3.97 9.85
C TRP A 50 11.80 -3.60 9.02
N SER A 51 12.99 -3.54 9.63
CA SER A 51 14.25 -3.22 8.94
C SER A 51 15.05 -4.50 8.64
N TRP A 52 14.51 -5.34 7.77
CA TRP A 52 15.12 -6.61 7.36
C TRP A 52 16.40 -6.39 6.55
N SER A 53 17.50 -7.05 6.93
CA SER A 53 18.81 -6.95 6.26
C SER A 53 18.91 -7.82 5.01
N HIS A 54 18.26 -8.98 5.01
CA HIS A 54 18.18 -9.89 3.86
C HIS A 54 16.73 -10.18 3.49
N PHE A 55 16.45 -10.17 2.18
CA PHE A 55 15.12 -10.51 1.64
C PHE A 55 14.66 -11.93 2.02
N VAL A 56 15.61 -12.85 2.23
CA VAL A 56 15.32 -14.24 2.63
C VAL A 56 14.72 -14.29 4.04
N ASP A 57 15.22 -13.49 4.98
CA ASP A 57 14.70 -13.45 6.36
C ASP A 57 13.27 -12.91 6.40
N TYR A 58 12.98 -11.89 5.58
CA TYR A 58 11.63 -11.38 5.37
C TYR A 58 10.70 -12.47 4.82
N LEU A 59 11.13 -13.17 3.75
CA LEU A 59 10.32 -14.21 3.13
C LEU A 59 10.04 -15.37 4.09
N GLN A 60 11.03 -15.79 4.88
CA GLN A 60 10.88 -16.84 5.87
C GLN A 60 9.92 -16.42 7.00
N CYS A 61 9.99 -15.16 7.47
CA CYS A 61 9.06 -14.61 8.45
C CYS A 61 7.62 -14.60 7.92
N VAL A 62 7.41 -14.12 6.69
CA VAL A 62 6.09 -14.10 6.05
C VAL A 62 5.56 -15.52 5.87
N LEU A 63 6.37 -16.47 5.38
CA LEU A 63 5.96 -17.86 5.23
C LEU A 63 5.59 -18.49 6.58
N ALA A 64 6.39 -18.30 7.62
CA ALA A 64 6.10 -18.81 8.94
C ALA A 64 4.78 -18.24 9.48
N PHE A 65 4.57 -16.93 9.36
CA PHE A 65 3.32 -16.28 9.75
C PHE A 65 2.12 -16.82 8.97
N THR A 66 2.24 -16.96 7.64
CA THR A 66 1.18 -17.52 6.79
C THR A 66 0.85 -18.95 7.17
N LEU A 67 1.84 -19.80 7.46
CA LEU A 67 1.61 -21.18 7.90
C LEU A 67 0.90 -21.25 9.25
N VAL A 68 1.29 -20.39 10.21
CA VAL A 68 0.63 -20.32 11.53
C VAL A 68 -0.82 -19.87 11.39
N VAL A 69 -1.08 -18.80 10.63
CA VAL A 69 -2.45 -18.31 10.37
C VAL A 69 -3.26 -19.38 9.65
N ALA A 70 -2.72 -20.01 8.61
CA ALA A 70 -3.41 -21.07 7.87
C ALA A 70 -3.73 -22.28 8.76
N TYR A 71 -2.82 -22.68 9.65
CA TYR A 71 -3.06 -23.76 10.61
C TYR A 71 -4.18 -23.41 11.59
N ILE A 72 -4.18 -22.19 12.14
CA ILE A 72 -5.26 -21.72 13.03
C ILE A 72 -6.59 -21.66 12.28
N THR A 73 -6.60 -21.15 11.06
CA THR A 73 -7.79 -21.10 10.20
C THR A 73 -8.31 -22.51 9.89
N TYR A 74 -7.43 -23.48 9.66
CA TYR A 74 -7.82 -24.87 9.43
C TYR A 74 -8.51 -25.48 10.66
N LEU A 75 -7.98 -25.26 11.86
CA LEU A 75 -8.59 -25.76 13.11
C LEU A 75 -9.96 -25.13 13.40
N LEU A 76 -10.15 -23.86 13.02
CA LEU A 76 -11.37 -23.09 13.28
C LEU A 76 -12.36 -23.08 12.11
N LEU A 77 -12.11 -23.86 11.06
CA LEU A 77 -12.93 -23.87 9.84
C LEU A 77 -14.36 -24.36 10.07
N GLU A 78 -14.55 -25.25 11.05
CA GLU A 78 -15.89 -25.74 11.42
C GLU A 78 -16.73 -24.70 12.17
N SER A 79 -16.11 -23.61 12.66
CA SER A 79 -16.83 -22.53 13.34
C SER A 79 -17.40 -21.55 12.31
N THR A 80 -18.73 -21.53 12.19
CA THR A 80 -19.45 -20.60 11.31
C THR A 80 -19.14 -19.14 11.64
N LEU A 81 -19.16 -18.78 12.92
CA LEU A 81 -18.84 -17.40 13.37
C LEU A 81 -17.44 -16.97 12.95
N PHE A 82 -16.45 -17.86 13.01
CA PHE A 82 -15.08 -17.53 12.61
C PHE A 82 -14.97 -17.28 11.10
N VAL A 83 -15.59 -18.15 10.29
CA VAL A 83 -15.59 -18.00 8.82
C VAL A 83 -16.34 -16.73 8.39
N GLU A 84 -17.48 -16.45 9.01
CA GLU A 84 -18.27 -15.24 8.75
C GLU A 84 -17.51 -13.97 9.14
N THR A 85 -16.93 -13.92 10.34
CA THR A 85 -16.16 -12.74 10.78
C THR A 85 -14.93 -12.49 9.92
N LEU A 86 -14.19 -13.53 9.53
CA LEU A 86 -13.08 -13.41 8.58
C LEU A 86 -13.53 -12.90 7.21
N GLY A 87 -14.63 -13.44 6.67
CA GLY A 87 -15.20 -13.00 5.41
C GLY A 87 -15.62 -11.53 5.44
N PHE A 88 -16.32 -11.13 6.51
CA PHE A 88 -16.69 -9.73 6.74
C PHE A 88 -15.46 -8.83 6.83
N LEU A 89 -14.46 -9.18 7.63
CA LEU A 89 -13.23 -8.38 7.79
C LEU A 89 -12.46 -8.24 6.47
N ALA A 90 -12.40 -9.30 5.66
CA ALA A 90 -11.75 -9.28 4.37
C ALA A 90 -12.41 -8.28 3.41
N VAL A 91 -13.73 -8.38 3.21
CA VAL A 91 -14.46 -7.50 2.28
C VAL A 91 -14.59 -6.08 2.83
N PHE A 92 -14.70 -5.92 4.15
CA PHE A 92 -14.68 -4.61 4.79
C PHE A 92 -13.33 -3.89 4.59
N SER A 93 -12.23 -4.61 4.77
CA SER A 93 -10.89 -4.06 4.52
C SER A 93 -10.72 -3.66 3.05
N GLU A 94 -11.25 -4.47 2.13
CA GLU A 94 -11.28 -4.15 0.69
C GLU A 94 -12.03 -2.85 0.40
N ALA A 95 -13.24 -2.69 0.96
CA ALA A 95 -14.02 -1.46 0.81
C ALA A 95 -13.31 -0.22 1.39
N MET A 96 -12.53 -0.40 2.47
CA MET A 96 -11.75 0.69 3.07
C MET A 96 -10.56 1.14 2.22
N LEU A 97 -10.07 0.35 1.26
CA LEU A 97 -8.91 0.71 0.44
C LEU A 97 -9.18 1.93 -0.46
N GLY A 98 -10.42 2.14 -0.89
CA GLY A 98 -10.82 3.29 -1.72
C GLY A 98 -10.97 4.59 -0.93
N THR A 99 -11.34 4.51 0.36
CA THR A 99 -11.59 5.66 1.23
C THR A 99 -10.43 6.65 1.38
N PRO A 100 -9.16 6.24 1.60
CA PRO A 100 -8.06 7.20 1.70
C PRO A 100 -7.85 7.96 0.38
N GLN A 101 -8.06 7.30 -0.76
CA GLN A 101 -7.97 7.95 -2.07
C GLN A 101 -9.08 8.99 -2.25
N LEU A 102 -10.32 8.66 -1.86
CA LEU A 102 -11.46 9.59 -1.83
C LEU A 102 -11.17 10.82 -0.95
N TYR A 103 -10.56 10.60 0.21
CA TYR A 103 -10.18 11.67 1.14
C TYR A 103 -9.09 12.58 0.57
N CYS A 104 -8.02 12.01 0.02
CA CYS A 104 -6.94 12.78 -0.59
C CYS A 104 -7.42 13.60 -1.80
N ASN A 105 -8.28 13.02 -2.65
CA ASN A 105 -8.90 13.73 -3.77
C ASN A 105 -9.76 14.91 -3.29
N TYR A 106 -10.53 14.72 -2.21
CA TYR A 106 -11.34 15.78 -1.61
C TYR A 106 -10.48 16.90 -1.02
N GLN A 107 -9.41 16.56 -0.29
CA GLN A 107 -8.50 17.53 0.32
C GLN A 107 -7.74 18.35 -0.72
N ASN A 108 -7.22 17.70 -1.75
CA ASN A 108 -6.41 18.34 -2.78
C ASN A 108 -7.24 19.08 -3.84
N LYS A 109 -8.56 18.79 -3.92
CA LYS A 109 -9.49 19.31 -4.95
C LYS A 109 -8.96 19.17 -6.39
N SER A 110 -8.08 18.21 -6.59
CA SER A 110 -7.39 17.93 -7.84
C SER A 110 -7.16 16.43 -7.92
N THR A 111 -7.31 15.87 -9.12
CA THR A 111 -7.06 14.46 -9.43
C THR A 111 -5.79 14.30 -10.27
N GLU A 112 -4.83 15.19 -10.09
CA GLU A 112 -3.52 15.10 -10.74
C GLU A 112 -2.79 13.82 -10.29
N GLY A 113 -2.45 12.94 -11.25
CA GLY A 113 -1.80 11.66 -10.99
C GLY A 113 -2.73 10.44 -10.92
N MET A 114 -4.06 10.61 -10.96
CA MET A 114 -5.01 9.50 -10.98
C MET A 114 -5.39 9.11 -12.41
N SER A 115 -5.11 7.87 -12.81
CA SER A 115 -5.48 7.36 -14.14
C SER A 115 -6.97 7.03 -14.21
N ILE A 116 -7.75 7.82 -14.95
CA ILE A 116 -9.20 7.61 -15.15
C ILE A 116 -9.51 6.18 -15.61
N LYS A 117 -8.69 5.62 -16.50
CA LYS A 117 -8.86 4.25 -17.02
C LYS A 117 -8.72 3.20 -15.93
N MET A 118 -7.81 3.40 -14.97
CA MET A 118 -7.65 2.50 -13.82
C MET A 118 -8.90 2.51 -12.95
N VAL A 119 -9.42 3.71 -12.63
CA VAL A 119 -10.61 3.86 -11.78
C VAL A 119 -11.82 3.19 -12.42
N LEU A 120 -12.04 3.42 -13.73
CA LEU A 120 -13.13 2.77 -14.46
C LEU A 120 -13.00 1.24 -14.45
N MET A 121 -11.78 0.71 -14.60
CA MET A 121 -11.55 -0.73 -14.56
C MET A 121 -11.81 -1.30 -13.17
N TRP A 122 -11.40 -0.61 -12.10
CA TRP A 122 -11.69 -0.99 -10.72
C TRP A 122 -13.21 -1.01 -10.46
N THR A 123 -13.91 0.08 -10.77
CA THR A 123 -15.37 0.15 -10.59
C THR A 123 -16.10 -0.94 -11.38
N SER A 124 -15.63 -1.26 -12.59
CA SER A 124 -16.21 -2.37 -13.36
C SER A 124 -16.03 -3.72 -12.66
N GLY A 125 -14.82 -3.99 -12.14
CA GLY A 125 -14.52 -5.21 -11.39
C GLY A 125 -15.39 -5.35 -10.14
N ASP A 126 -15.54 -4.28 -9.38
CA ASP A 126 -16.32 -4.28 -8.13
C ASP A 126 -17.82 -4.43 -8.39
N THR A 127 -18.30 -3.84 -9.49
CA THR A 127 -19.69 -4.01 -9.94
C THR A 127 -19.95 -5.46 -10.35
N PHE A 128 -19.06 -6.07 -11.13
CA PHE A 128 -19.20 -7.48 -11.54
C PHE A 128 -19.09 -8.44 -10.36
N LYS A 129 -18.17 -8.20 -9.42
CA LYS A 129 -18.02 -9.00 -8.19
C LYS A 129 -19.27 -8.93 -7.31
N THR A 130 -19.81 -7.73 -7.11
CA THR A 130 -21.04 -7.53 -6.34
C THR A 130 -22.25 -8.17 -7.04
N GLY A 131 -22.34 -8.02 -8.36
CA GLY A 131 -23.38 -8.68 -9.16
C GLY A 131 -23.32 -10.20 -9.07
N TYR A 132 -22.11 -10.78 -9.08
CA TYR A 132 -21.90 -12.21 -8.86
C TYR A 132 -22.43 -12.64 -7.49
N PHE A 133 -22.09 -11.93 -6.40
CA PHE A 133 -22.57 -12.26 -5.06
C PHE A 133 -24.09 -12.20 -4.92
N LEU A 134 -24.73 -11.26 -5.62
CA LEU A 134 -26.20 -11.15 -5.63
C LEU A 134 -26.86 -12.32 -6.37
N LEU A 135 -26.30 -12.74 -7.51
CA LEU A 135 -26.81 -13.86 -8.29
C LEU A 135 -26.61 -15.20 -7.58
N THR A 136 -25.48 -15.38 -6.89
CA THR A 136 -25.19 -16.62 -6.15
C THR A 136 -25.87 -16.68 -4.78
N GLN A 137 -26.70 -15.69 -4.42
CA GLN A 137 -27.35 -15.60 -3.10
C GLN A 137 -26.34 -15.76 -1.95
N ALA A 138 -25.19 -15.08 -2.07
CA ALA A 138 -24.14 -15.12 -1.06
C ALA A 138 -24.63 -14.55 0.28
N PRO A 139 -24.01 -14.92 1.41
CA PRO A 139 -24.38 -14.41 2.73
C PRO A 139 -24.45 -12.89 2.76
N VAL A 140 -25.36 -12.34 3.57
CA VAL A 140 -25.75 -10.91 3.53
C VAL A 140 -24.58 -9.92 3.63
N GLN A 141 -23.54 -10.34 4.34
CA GLN A 141 -22.27 -9.66 4.55
C GLN A 141 -21.57 -9.29 3.23
N PHE A 142 -21.53 -10.23 2.27
CA PHE A 142 -20.76 -10.08 1.03
C PHE A 142 -21.40 -9.08 0.08
N TRP A 143 -22.71 -9.16 -0.13
CA TRP A 143 -23.38 -8.22 -1.02
C TRP A 143 -23.56 -6.84 -0.38
N THR A 144 -23.75 -6.75 0.94
CA THR A 144 -23.83 -5.46 1.64
C THR A 144 -22.50 -4.70 1.58
N CYS A 145 -21.38 -5.37 1.87
CA CYS A 145 -20.06 -4.74 1.77
C CYS A 145 -19.66 -4.46 0.31
N GLY A 146 -20.02 -5.34 -0.63
CA GLY A 146 -19.79 -5.13 -2.06
C GLY A 146 -20.54 -3.91 -2.61
N LEU A 147 -21.80 -3.69 -2.19
CA LEU A 147 -22.52 -2.47 -2.56
C LEU A 147 -21.86 -1.20 -2.00
N LEU A 148 -21.36 -1.26 -0.76
CA LEU A 148 -20.62 -0.14 -0.17
C LEU A 148 -19.33 0.16 -0.95
N GLN A 149 -18.61 -0.88 -1.39
CA GLN A 149 -17.41 -0.76 -2.21
C GLN A 149 -17.73 -0.11 -3.57
N VAL A 150 -18.76 -0.58 -4.28
CA VAL A 150 -19.23 0.05 -5.53
C VAL A 150 -19.64 1.51 -5.30
N PHE A 151 -20.27 1.83 -4.17
CA PHE A 151 -20.62 3.22 -3.84
C PHE A 151 -19.38 4.11 -3.66
N VAL A 152 -18.36 3.65 -2.94
CA VAL A 152 -17.09 4.39 -2.77
C VAL A 152 -16.42 4.63 -4.13
N ASP A 153 -16.38 3.60 -4.97
CA ASP A 153 -15.82 3.67 -6.31
C ASP A 153 -16.53 4.67 -7.22
N VAL A 154 -17.87 4.66 -7.21
CA VAL A 154 -18.69 5.63 -7.95
C VAL A 154 -18.45 7.06 -7.42
N ALA A 155 -18.28 7.22 -6.11
CA ALA A 155 -17.96 8.53 -5.53
C ALA A 155 -16.57 9.04 -5.99
N ILE A 156 -15.58 8.15 -6.09
CA ILE A 156 -14.26 8.48 -6.65
C ILE A 156 -14.37 8.85 -8.13
N LEU A 157 -15.11 8.08 -8.94
CA LEU A 157 -15.35 8.41 -10.34
C LEU A 157 -16.05 9.76 -10.50
N PHE A 158 -17.03 10.06 -9.65
CA PHE A 158 -17.71 11.34 -9.63
C PHE A 158 -16.74 12.49 -9.34
N GLN A 159 -15.86 12.34 -8.33
CA GLN A 159 -14.83 13.33 -8.04
C GLN A 159 -13.89 13.54 -9.23
N VAL A 160 -13.44 12.47 -9.87
CA VAL A 160 -12.57 12.53 -11.05
C VAL A 160 -13.27 13.25 -12.20
N TYR A 161 -14.53 12.94 -12.47
CA TYR A 161 -15.30 13.62 -13.50
C TYR A 161 -15.49 15.12 -13.19
N TYR A 162 -15.84 15.44 -11.94
CA TYR A 162 -16.07 16.82 -11.51
C TYR A 162 -14.80 17.67 -11.56
N TYR A 163 -13.69 17.20 -11.00
CA TYR A 163 -12.42 17.93 -10.98
C TYR A 163 -11.76 18.00 -12.36
N SER A 164 -11.98 17.02 -13.24
CA SER A 164 -11.54 17.06 -14.64
C SER A 164 -12.33 18.10 -15.46
N ARG A 165 -13.61 18.30 -15.15
CA ARG A 165 -14.47 19.30 -15.82
C ARG A 165 -14.23 20.73 -15.31
N TYR A 166 -13.92 20.88 -14.03
CA TYR A 166 -13.64 22.16 -13.38
C TYR A 166 -12.24 22.14 -12.75
N PRO A 167 -11.17 22.18 -13.56
CA PRO A 167 -9.83 22.27 -13.02
C PRO A 167 -9.73 23.56 -12.20
N GLN A 168 -9.61 23.41 -10.87
CA GLN A 168 -9.23 24.53 -10.02
C GLN A 168 -7.82 24.90 -10.46
N LYS A 169 -7.67 26.04 -11.14
CA LYS A 169 -6.35 26.58 -11.46
C LYS A 169 -5.54 26.57 -10.15
N PRO A 170 -4.30 26.03 -10.15
CA PRO A 170 -3.46 26.13 -8.98
C PRO A 170 -3.43 27.60 -8.57
N VAL A 171 -3.65 27.88 -7.28
CA VAL A 171 -3.40 29.20 -6.74
C VAL A 171 -1.97 29.52 -7.13
N SER A 172 -1.81 30.46 -8.06
CA SER A 172 -0.54 31.03 -8.40
C SER A 172 0.03 31.59 -7.11
N HIS A 173 0.87 30.83 -6.43
CA HIS A 173 1.90 31.44 -5.62
C HIS A 173 2.75 32.20 -6.63
N SER A 174 2.34 33.45 -6.84
CA SER A 174 3.17 34.49 -7.39
C SER A 174 4.44 34.44 -6.55
N ALA A 175 5.48 33.82 -7.12
CA ALA A 175 6.83 34.01 -6.67
C ALA A 175 7.11 35.50 -6.86
N SER A 176 6.90 36.27 -5.80
CA SER A 176 7.47 37.58 -5.62
C SER A 176 8.99 37.41 -5.57
N HIS A 177 9.61 37.37 -6.75
CA HIS A 177 11.02 37.69 -6.92
C HIS A 177 11.12 38.86 -7.91
N THR A 178 10.57 40.00 -7.50
CA THR A 178 10.90 41.29 -8.10
C THR A 178 12.31 41.66 -7.64
N THR A 179 13.26 41.41 -8.54
CA THR A 179 14.43 42.24 -8.85
C THR A 179 14.79 43.32 -7.81
N SER A 180 15.79 43.03 -6.98
CA SER A 180 16.60 44.06 -6.30
C SER A 180 18.06 43.68 -6.41
N ALA A 181 18.76 44.33 -7.35
CA ALA A 181 20.18 44.69 -7.29
C ALA A 181 20.66 45.21 -8.66
N LYS A 182 20.34 46.47 -8.98
CA LYS A 182 21.29 47.33 -9.71
C LYS A 182 21.90 48.22 -8.64
N ALA A 183 23.07 47.85 -8.14
CA ALA A 183 23.95 48.75 -7.40
C ALA A 183 24.91 49.38 -8.41
N LEU A 184 24.92 50.70 -8.40
CA LEU A 184 25.80 51.62 -9.10
C LEU A 184 26.89 52.02 -8.10
#